data_AF-A0A9E3H3D3-F1
#
_entry.id   AF-A0A9E3H3D3-F1
#
_cell.length_a   1.000
_cell.length_b   1.000
_cell.length_c   1.000
_cell.angle_alpha   90.00
_cell.angle_beta   90.00
_cell.angle_gamma   90.00
#
_symmetry.space_group_name_H-M   'P 1'
#
loop_
_entity.id
_entity.type
_entity.pdbx_description
1 polymer ?
#
loop_
_entity_poly.entity_id
_entity_poly.type
_entity_poly.pdbx_seq_one_letter_code
_entity_poly.pdbx_strand_id
1 'polypeptide(L)'
;MSATTRTINYGDAVIAFEVNFSERKTLDISVHPNQQVTVKAPVDALLEEIDRRVKNHARWIIKQQQFFSQFDPRTPSRQYIGGETHLYLGRQYRLKIEIKSENLGTQMYTHSTIIYTQVAL
;
A
#
# COMPACT_ATOMS: atom_id res chain seq x y z
N MET A 1 14.45 13.43 -11.24
CA MET A 1 15.00 12.06 -11.44
C MET A 1 13.95 11.28 -12.19
N SER A 2 14.18 10.99 -13.47
CA SER A 2 13.20 10.31 -14.31
C SER A 2 13.28 8.80 -14.06
N ALA A 3 12.29 8.23 -13.38
CA ALA A 3 12.13 6.78 -13.29
C ALA A 3 11.79 6.25 -14.68
N THR A 4 12.50 5.22 -15.15
CA THR A 4 12.25 4.61 -16.46
C THR A 4 11.46 3.33 -16.25
N THR A 5 10.21 3.29 -16.69
CA THR A 5 9.38 2.08 -16.64
C THR A 5 9.69 1.15 -17.81
N ARG A 6 9.85 -0.13 -17.54
CA ARG A 6 10.12 -1.17 -18.54
C ARG A 6 9.30 -2.42 -18.25
N THR A 7 9.19 -3.28 -19.26
CA THR A 7 8.47 -4.54 -19.20
C THR A 7 9.30 -5.64 -19.83
N ILE A 8 9.28 -6.84 -19.24
CA ILE A 8 9.88 -8.04 -19.83
C ILE A 8 8.87 -9.19 -19.85
N ASN A 9 9.02 -10.07 -20.83
CA ASN A 9 8.23 -11.30 -20.94
C ASN A 9 9.01 -12.48 -20.36
N TYR A 10 8.35 -13.29 -19.52
CA TYR A 10 8.89 -14.51 -18.92
C TYR A 10 7.85 -15.63 -19.00
N GLY A 11 7.98 -16.48 -20.02
CA GLY A 11 6.93 -17.44 -20.37
C GLY A 11 5.64 -16.70 -20.72
N ASP A 12 4.56 -17.02 -20.01
CA ASP A 12 3.25 -16.36 -20.17
C ASP A 12 3.07 -15.14 -19.24
N ALA A 13 4.05 -14.84 -18.39
CA ALA A 13 3.98 -13.72 -17.45
C ALA A 13 4.68 -12.47 -18.00
N VAL A 14 4.03 -11.31 -17.85
CA VAL A 14 4.62 -10.00 -18.14
C VAL A 14 5.01 -9.34 -16.82
N ILE A 15 6.30 -9.00 -16.67
CA ILE A 15 6.82 -8.34 -15.47
C ILE A 15 7.13 -6.89 -15.81
N ALA A 16 6.34 -5.98 -15.24
CA ALA A 16 6.60 -4.54 -15.28
C ALA A 16 7.49 -4.13 -14.10
N PHE A 17 8.48 -3.28 -14.36
CA PHE A 17 9.36 -2.76 -13.33
C PHE A 17 9.83 -1.33 -13.63
N GLU A 18 10.15 -0.60 -12.57
CA GLU A 18 10.69 0.75 -12.64
C GLU A 18 12.19 0.75 -12.36
N VAL A 19 12.97 1.39 -13.22
CA VAL A 19 14.41 1.54 -13.07
C VAL A 19 14.73 2.90 -12.46
N ASN A 20 15.45 2.87 -11.35
CA ASN A 20 16.00 4.03 -10.68
C ASN A 20 17.53 3.94 -10.66
N PHE A 21 18.18 4.90 -11.33
CA PHE A 21 19.63 5.01 -11.36
C PHE A 21 20.15 5.74 -10.12
N SER A 22 21.21 5.23 -9.52
CA SER A 22 21.83 5.79 -8.30
C SER A 22 23.32 5.47 -8.24
N GLU A 23 24.07 6.23 -7.45
CA GLU A 23 25.49 5.97 -7.19
C GLU A 23 25.64 4.72 -6.29
N ARG A 24 25.75 3.55 -6.94
CA ARG A 24 25.88 2.25 -6.26
C ARG A 24 26.68 1.28 -7.11
N LYS A 25 27.26 0.26 -6.46
CA LYS A 25 28.10 -0.75 -7.12
C LYS A 25 27.33 -1.94 -7.68
N THR A 26 26.17 -2.26 -7.12
CA THR A 26 25.44 -3.50 -7.43
C THR A 26 24.01 -3.23 -7.87
N LEU A 27 23.44 -4.09 -8.70
CA LEU A 27 22.00 -4.06 -9.04
C LEU A 27 21.17 -4.67 -7.91
N ASP A 28 20.06 -4.01 -7.56
CA ASP A 28 19.10 -4.48 -6.56
C ASP A 28 17.68 -4.50 -7.13
N ILE A 29 16.92 -5.54 -6.78
CA ILE A 29 15.56 -5.78 -7.25
C ILE A 29 14.67 -5.90 -6.02
N SER A 30 13.73 -4.99 -5.89
CA SER A 30 12.77 -4.94 -4.78
C SER A 30 11.35 -5.22 -5.31
N VAL A 31 10.61 -6.08 -4.62
CA VAL A 31 9.17 -6.29 -4.87
C VAL A 31 8.41 -5.70 -3.69
N HIS A 32 7.57 -4.71 -3.97
CA HIS A 32 6.79 -4.01 -2.97
C HIS A 32 5.48 -4.75 -2.67
N PRO A 33 4.86 -4.51 -1.49
CA PRO A 33 3.58 -5.13 -1.16
C PRO A 33 2.50 -4.84 -2.21
N ASN A 34 2.46 -3.64 -2.79
CA ASN A 34 1.55 -3.28 -3.89
C ASN A 34 1.87 -4.01 -5.23
N GLN A 35 2.71 -5.06 -5.20
CA GLN A 35 3.14 -5.89 -6.33
C GLN A 35 4.02 -5.16 -7.34
N GLN A 36 4.37 -3.89 -7.09
CA GLN A 36 5.28 -3.14 -7.94
C GLN A 36 6.72 -3.64 -7.78
N VAL A 37 7.44 -3.68 -8.89
CA VAL A 37 8.84 -4.10 -8.93
C VAL A 37 9.71 -2.88 -9.20
N THR A 38 10.68 -2.65 -8.34
CA THR A 38 11.62 -1.53 -8.47
C THR A 38 13.02 -2.09 -8.60
N VAL A 39 13.76 -1.61 -9.59
CA VAL A 39 15.14 -1.96 -9.85
C VAL A 39 16.01 -0.75 -9.60
N LYS A 40 16.98 -0.89 -8.70
CA LYS A 40 17.98 0.13 -8.43
C LYS A 40 19.28 -0.25 -9.12
N ALA A 41 19.66 0.53 -10.12
CA ALA A 41 20.82 0.26 -10.96
C ALA A 41 21.94 1.29 -10.73
N PRO A 42 23.22 0.89 -10.88
CA PRO A 42 24.34 1.81 -11.06
C PRO A 42 24.11 2.75 -12.26
N VAL A 43 24.62 3.98 -12.19
CA VAL A 43 24.51 4.96 -13.30
C VAL A 43 25.14 4.46 -14.62
N ASP A 44 26.15 3.61 -14.53
CA ASP A 44 26.86 3.04 -15.70
C ASP A 44 26.23 1.73 -16.22
N ALA A 45 25.16 1.25 -15.57
CA ALA A 45 24.56 -0.03 -15.94
C ALA A 45 23.75 0.07 -17.24
N LEU A 46 23.99 -0.85 -18.16
CA LEU A 46 23.25 -0.96 -19.42
C LEU A 46 21.83 -1.49 -19.16
N LEU A 47 20.85 -0.95 -19.89
CA LEU A 47 19.45 -1.40 -19.82
C LEU A 47 19.30 -2.90 -20.14
N GLU A 48 20.11 -3.43 -21.06
CA GLU A 48 20.11 -4.87 -21.38
C GLU A 48 20.61 -5.74 -20.22
N GLU A 49 21.56 -5.24 -19.43
CA GLU A 49 22.05 -5.95 -18.23
C GLU A 49 20.96 -5.98 -17.16
N ILE A 50 20.23 -4.87 -17.01
CA ILE A 50 19.08 -4.76 -16.12
C ILE A 50 18.00 -5.77 -16.53
N ASP A 51 17.58 -5.75 -17.81
CA ASP A 51 16.56 -6.67 -18.33
C ASP A 51 16.97 -8.14 -18.12
N ARG A 52 18.24 -8.47 -18.35
CA ARG A 52 18.79 -9.81 -18.10
C ARG A 52 18.75 -10.18 -16.62
N ARG A 53 19.14 -9.27 -15.73
CA ARG A 53 19.14 -9.48 -14.28
C ARG A 53 17.72 -9.72 -13.76
N VAL A 54 16.76 -8.93 -14.23
CA VAL A 54 15.33 -9.08 -13.89
C VAL A 54 14.81 -10.41 -14.44
N LYS A 55 15.11 -10.77 -15.69
CA LYS A 55 14.70 -12.05 -16.28
C LYS A 55 15.24 -13.26 -15.51
N ASN A 56 16.48 -13.20 -15.04
CA ASN A 56 17.07 -14.24 -14.20
C ASN A 56 16.36 -14.36 -12.83
N HIS A 57 15.82 -13.26 -12.31
CA HIS A 57 15.06 -13.23 -11.06
C HIS A 57 13.54 -13.39 -11.27
N ALA A 58 13.05 -13.56 -12.50
CA ALA A 58 11.63 -13.55 -12.81
C ALA A 58 10.82 -14.54 -11.96
N ARG A 59 11.32 -15.77 -11.79
CA ARG A 59 10.68 -16.77 -10.92
C ARG A 59 10.55 -16.32 -9.47
N TRP A 60 11.58 -15.65 -8.94
CA TRP A 60 11.53 -15.09 -7.58
C TRP A 60 10.56 -13.91 -7.51
N ILE A 61 10.58 -13.01 -8.49
CA ILE A 61 9.67 -11.85 -8.57
C ILE A 61 8.21 -12.31 -8.54
N ILE A 62 7.86 -13.26 -9.42
CA ILE A 62 6.50 -13.83 -9.49
C ILE A 62 6.09 -14.44 -8.14
N LYS A 63 6.99 -15.19 -7.51
CA LYS A 63 6.73 -15.77 -6.19
C LYS A 63 6.49 -14.69 -5.12
N GLN A 64 7.24 -13.60 -5.14
CA GLN A 64 7.03 -12.48 -4.21
C GLN A 64 5.71 -11.76 -4.47
N GLN A 65 5.37 -11.50 -5.74
CA GLN A 65 4.08 -10.89 -6.10
C GLN A 65 2.90 -11.76 -5.65
N GLN A 66 2.97 -13.08 -5.87
CA GLN A 66 1.98 -14.03 -5.36
C GLN A 66 1.89 -14.02 -3.83
N PHE A 67 3.04 -14.00 -3.15
CA PHE A 67 3.10 -13.87 -1.70
C PHE A 67 2.49 -12.57 -1.18
N PHE A 68 2.58 -11.46 -1.91
CA PHE A 68 1.93 -10.22 -1.50
C PHE A 68 0.43 -10.15 -1.86
N SER A 69 0.02 -10.85 -2.93
CA SER A 69 -1.36 -10.93 -3.38
C SER A 69 -2.28 -11.66 -2.41
N GLN A 70 -1.77 -12.62 -1.62
CA GLN A 70 -2.57 -13.31 -0.58
C GLN A 70 -2.98 -12.39 0.58
N PHE A 71 -2.42 -11.18 0.67
CA PHE A 71 -2.78 -10.20 1.69
C PHE A 71 -3.75 -9.13 1.18
N ASP A 72 -4.42 -9.34 0.04
CA ASP A 72 -5.43 -8.41 -0.49
C ASP A 72 -6.84 -8.90 -0.13
N PRO A 73 -7.73 -8.10 0.51
CA PRO A 73 -7.55 -6.71 0.94
C PRO A 73 -6.79 -6.56 2.27
N ARG A 74 -5.73 -5.73 2.26
CA ARG A 74 -4.78 -5.56 3.39
C ARG A 74 -5.44 -5.15 4.70
N THR A 75 -6.49 -4.35 4.60
CA THR A 75 -7.41 -3.99 5.67
C THR A 75 -8.59 -3.36 4.95
N PRO A 76 -9.81 -3.93 5.01
CA PRO A 76 -10.97 -3.21 4.50
C PRO A 76 -11.03 -1.84 5.18
N SER A 77 -11.52 -0.82 4.48
CA SER A 77 -11.74 0.49 5.08
C SER A 77 -12.47 0.31 6.42
N ARG A 78 -11.98 0.93 7.50
CA ARG A 78 -12.67 0.86 8.80
C ARG A 78 -14.11 1.32 8.60
N GLN A 79 -15.04 0.38 8.71
CA GLN A 79 -16.45 0.68 8.76
C GLN A 79 -16.75 1.06 10.21
N TYR A 80 -17.47 2.15 10.41
CA TYR A 80 -17.92 2.59 11.72
C TYR A 80 -19.37 2.18 11.85
N ILE A 81 -19.63 0.92 12.20
CA ILE A 81 -21.00 0.42 12.33
C ILE A 81 -21.48 0.67 13.76
N GLY A 82 -22.70 1.19 13.89
CA GLY A 82 -23.32 1.46 15.18
C GLY A 82 -23.37 0.19 16.01
N GLY A 83 -22.69 0.21 17.15
CA GLY A 83 -22.62 -0.93 18.06
C GLY A 83 -21.35 -1.78 17.96
N GLU A 84 -20.38 -1.48 17.09
CA GLU A 84 -19.08 -2.17 17.07
C GLU A 84 -18.15 -1.75 18.22
N THR A 85 -17.35 -2.70 18.72
CA THR A 85 -16.36 -2.44 19.77
C THR A 85 -15.03 -1.98 19.16
N HIS A 86 -14.57 -0.80 19.56
CA HIS A 86 -13.34 -0.16 19.10
C HIS A 86 -12.36 0.03 20.28
N LEU A 87 -11.07 -0.16 20.02
CA LEU A 87 -10.02 0.14 20.99
C LEU A 87 -9.70 1.66 20.98
N TYR A 88 -9.80 2.31 22.13
CA TYR A 88 -9.38 3.70 22.33
C TYR A 88 -8.55 3.79 23.61
N LEU A 89 -7.29 4.25 23.49
CA LEU A 89 -6.32 4.34 24.60
C LEU A 89 -6.21 3.04 25.42
N GLY A 90 -6.24 1.89 24.74
CA GLY A 90 -6.11 0.57 25.37
C GLY A 90 -7.37 0.04 26.06
N ARG A 91 -8.51 0.76 25.97
CA ARG A 91 -9.80 0.30 26.48
C ARG A 91 -10.77 0.07 25.32
N GLN A 92 -11.64 -0.92 25.48
CA GLN A 92 -12.68 -1.25 24.51
C GLN A 92 -13.92 -0.38 24.74
N TYR A 93 -14.39 0.31 23.70
CA TYR A 93 -15.58 1.15 23.72
C TYR A 93 -16.51 0.76 22.58
N ARG A 94 -17.81 0.81 22.83
CA ARG A 94 -18.82 0.56 21.81
C ARG A 94 -19.12 1.86 21.06
N LEU A 95 -19.06 1.84 19.74
CA LEU A 95 -19.39 2.99 18.91
C LEU A 95 -20.89 3.28 19.01
N LYS A 96 -21.24 4.48 19.44
CA LYS A 96 -22.60 5.03 19.38
C LYS A 96 -22.64 6.08 18.28
N ILE A 97 -23.48 5.88 17.27
CA ILE A 97 -23.66 6.84 16.18
C ILE A 97 -24.88 7.68 16.50
N GLU A 98 -24.72 9.01 16.52
CA GLU A 98 -25.83 9.95 16.65
C GLU A 98 -25.94 10.74 15.34
N ILE A 99 -27.05 10.55 14.62
CA ILE A 99 -27.36 11.32 13.42
C ILE A 99 -28.03 12.62 13.89
N LYS A 100 -27.29 13.73 13.86
CA LYS A 100 -27.84 15.04 14.22
C LYS A 100 -28.37 15.71 12.95
N SER A 101 -29.69 15.80 12.78
CA SER A 101 -30.28 16.74 11.84
C SER A 101 -30.03 18.15 12.38
N GLU A 102 -29.38 19.03 11.62
CA GLU A 102 -29.15 20.41 12.03
C GLU A 102 -30.45 21.08 12.47
N ASN A 103 -30.59 21.25 13.78
CA ASN A 103 -31.37 22.30 14.39
C ASN A 103 -30.64 22.72 15.68
N LEU A 104 -30.40 24.02 15.78
CA LEU A 104 -29.60 24.72 16.78
C LEU A 104 -30.00 24.36 18.22
N GLY A 105 -29.02 24.15 19.09
CA GLY A 105 -29.25 24.02 20.53
C GLY A 105 -28.13 23.30 21.26
N THR A 106 -27.31 24.06 21.96
CA THR A 106 -26.33 23.64 22.98
C THR A 106 -26.89 22.56 23.91
N GLN A 107 -26.14 21.48 24.17
CA GLN A 107 -25.92 20.89 25.53
C GLN A 107 -24.62 20.07 25.55
N MET A 108 -23.75 20.39 26.51
CA MET A 108 -22.57 19.62 26.90
C MET A 108 -23.00 18.45 27.81
N TYR A 109 -22.48 17.25 27.57
CA TYR A 109 -22.54 16.15 28.53
C TYR A 109 -21.17 15.50 28.75
N THR A 110 -20.93 15.18 30.02
CA THR A 110 -19.72 14.71 30.69
C THR A 110 -19.11 13.44 30.10
N HIS A 111 -17.79 13.45 29.85
CA HIS A 111 -16.89 12.31 29.64
C HIS A 111 -17.36 11.15 28.72
N SER A 112 -17.89 11.48 27.54
CA SER A 112 -17.91 10.54 26.41
C SER A 112 -17.31 11.23 25.19
N THR A 113 -16.10 10.81 24.80
CA THR A 113 -15.39 11.37 23.65
C THR A 113 -16.13 10.98 22.38
N ILE A 114 -16.95 11.92 21.87
CA ILE A 114 -17.58 11.83 20.55
C ILE A 114 -16.49 12.11 19.51
N ILE A 115 -16.05 11.08 18.79
CA ILE A 115 -15.12 11.24 17.67
C ILE A 115 -15.96 11.64 16.45
N TYR A 116 -15.98 12.94 16.13
CA TYR A 116 -16.56 13.43 14.86
C TYR A 116 -15.58 13.12 13.72
N THR A 117 -16.08 12.51 12.64
CA THR A 117 -15.38 12.52 11.35
C THR A 117 -16.35 13.01 10.28
N GLN A 118 -16.00 14.12 9.63
CA GLN A 118 -16.71 14.66 8.47
C GLN A 118 -16.64 13.66 7.31
N VAL A 119 -17.78 13.16 6.86
CA VAL A 119 -17.92 12.50 5.56
C VAL A 119 -18.11 13.63 4.54
N ALA A 120 -17.07 13.94 3.78
CA ALA A 120 -17.22 14.72 2.57
C ALA A 120 -17.77 13.79 1.47
N LEU A 121 -18.90 14.19 0.89
CA LEU A 121 -19.52 13.58 -0.30
C LEU A 121 -18.64 13.72 -1.54
#